data_AF-A0A3N5RFL2-F1
#
_entry.id   AF-A0A3N5RFL2-F1
#
_cell.length_a   1.000
_cell.length_b   1.000
_cell.length_c   1.000
_cell.angle_alpha   90.00
_cell.angle_beta   90.00
_cell.angle_gamma   90.00
#
_symmetry.space_group_name_H-M   'P 1'
#
loop_
_entity.id
_entity.type
_entity.pdbx_description
1 polymer ?
#
loop_
_entity_poly.entity_id
_entity_poly.type
_entity_poly.pdbx_seq_one_letter_code
_entity_poly.pdbx_strand_id
1 'polypeptide(L)'
;MFSDRPNRIVVTETTQDFVGNWTSGEDSFQVDPPNAALVVLTDDQDDVFEIELFNPTYNEDENAIRYDFSVLGNATSSPDLPPNLGKSVLIIDSSESKWPLQYSGD
;
A
#
# COMPACT_ATOMS: atom_id res chain seq x y z
N MET A 1 36.16 -9.58 -8.61
CA MET A 1 35.02 -10.52 -8.47
C MET A 1 33.84 -9.70 -8.01
N PHE A 2 32.79 -9.60 -8.82
CA PHE A 2 31.56 -8.91 -8.45
C PHE A 2 30.72 -9.90 -7.64
N SER A 3 30.28 -9.51 -6.44
CA SER A 3 29.39 -10.32 -5.62
C SER A 3 28.10 -10.56 -6.40
N ASP A 4 27.66 -11.82 -6.50
CA ASP A 4 26.32 -12.17 -6.93
C ASP A 4 25.34 -11.31 -6.12
N ARG A 5 24.49 -10.54 -6.82
CA ARG A 5 23.43 -9.76 -6.15
C ARG A 5 22.58 -10.77 -5.38
N PRO A 6 22.48 -10.69 -4.04
CA PRO A 6 21.81 -11.74 -3.28
C PRO A 6 20.34 -11.73 -3.67
N ASN A 7 19.82 -12.90 -4.06
CA ASN A 7 18.45 -13.26 -4.40
C ASN A 7 17.44 -12.10 -4.59
N ARG A 8 17.01 -11.88 -5.84
CA ARG A 8 15.80 -11.11 -6.14
C ARG A 8 14.59 -12.04 -6.12
N ILE A 9 13.93 -12.20 -4.97
CA ILE A 9 12.61 -12.85 -4.92
C ILE A 9 11.59 -11.80 -5.37
N VAL A 10 10.92 -12.05 -6.49
CA VAL A 10 9.75 -11.27 -6.92
C VAL A 10 8.56 -12.18 -6.81
N VAL A 11 7.56 -11.76 -6.05
CA VAL A 11 6.27 -12.45 -5.93
C VAL A 11 5.19 -11.57 -6.53
N THR A 12 4.25 -12.21 -7.22
CA THR A 12 3.01 -11.59 -7.67
C THR A 12 1.89 -12.17 -6.83
N GLU A 13 1.02 -11.31 -6.33
CA GLU A 13 -0.16 -11.70 -5.56
C GLU A 13 -1.42 -11.20 -6.26
N THR A 14 -2.54 -11.90 -6.05
CA THR A 14 -3.83 -11.41 -6.52
C THR A 14 -4.34 -10.32 -5.57
N THR A 15 -5.18 -9.41 -6.07
CA THR A 15 -5.83 -8.41 -5.22
C THR A 15 -6.65 -9.03 -4.09
N GLN A 16 -7.29 -10.17 -4.36
CA GLN A 16 -8.06 -10.88 -3.35
C GLN A 16 -7.16 -11.45 -2.25
N ASP A 17 -6.00 -12.01 -2.61
CA ASP A 17 -5.03 -12.50 -1.63
C ASP A 17 -4.43 -11.35 -0.82
N PHE A 18 -4.09 -10.23 -1.47
CA PHE A 18 -3.60 -9.03 -0.81
C PHE A 18 -4.56 -8.54 0.28
N VAL A 19 -5.86 -8.40 -0.05
CA VAL A 19 -6.90 -7.99 0.92
C VAL A 19 -7.14 -9.06 1.98
N GLY A 20 -7.14 -10.35 1.61
CA GLY A 20 -7.32 -11.47 2.55
C GLY A 20 -6.17 -11.62 3.54
N ASN A 21 -4.95 -11.27 3.14
CA ASN A 21 -3.76 -11.31 4.00
C ASN A 21 -3.67 -10.09 4.93
N TRP A 22 -4.48 -9.05 4.73
CA TRP A 22 -4.47 -7.84 5.55
C TRP A 22 -4.69 -8.11 7.05
N THR A 23 -5.47 -9.15 7.38
CA THR A 23 -5.80 -9.54 8.77
C THR A 23 -4.99 -10.74 9.27
N SER A 24 -4.03 -11.22 8.48
CA SER A 24 -3.37 -12.51 8.73
C SER A 24 -2.01 -12.33 9.40
N GLY A 25 -1.83 -12.96 10.57
CA GLY A 25 -0.59 -12.95 11.34
C GLY A 25 -0.56 -11.94 12.48
N GLU A 26 0.39 -12.13 13.40
CA GLU A 26 0.56 -11.28 14.60
C GLU A 26 1.03 -9.87 14.24
N ASP A 27 1.71 -9.74 13.09
CA ASP A 27 2.25 -8.50 12.54
C ASP A 27 1.44 -8.03 11.30
N SER A 28 0.16 -8.37 11.23
CA SER A 28 -0.71 -8.02 10.09
C SER A 28 -0.98 -6.52 9.98
N PHE A 29 -1.37 -6.07 8.78
CA PHE A 29 -1.80 -4.67 8.55
C PHE A 29 -3.06 -4.26 9.31
N GLN A 30 -3.82 -5.21 9.86
CA GLN A 30 -4.89 -4.90 10.80
C GLN A 30 -4.35 -4.48 12.17
N VAL A 31 -3.22 -5.06 12.60
CA VAL A 31 -2.59 -4.79 13.90
C VAL A 31 -1.66 -3.58 13.81
N ASP A 32 -0.91 -3.48 12.72
CA ASP A 32 0.06 -2.41 12.45
C ASP A 32 -0.21 -1.84 11.04
N PRO A 33 -1.12 -0.86 10.92
CA PRO A 33 -1.54 -0.28 9.65
C PRO A 33 -0.37 0.25 8.83
N PRO A 34 -0.32 0.00 7.51
CA PRO A 34 0.77 0.46 6.68
C PRO A 34 0.68 1.97 6.45
N ASN A 35 1.83 2.63 6.51
CA ASN A 35 2.01 3.95 5.91
C ASN A 35 1.88 3.84 4.38
N ALA A 36 1.36 4.88 3.75
CA ALA A 36 1.28 4.99 2.31
C ALA A 36 1.48 6.45 1.86
N ALA A 37 1.95 6.60 0.63
CA ALA A 37 1.96 7.87 -0.07
C ALA A 37 0.82 7.89 -1.09
N LEU A 38 -0.09 8.86 -0.93
CA LEU A 38 -1.11 9.19 -1.92
C LEU A 38 -0.62 10.40 -2.73
N VAL A 39 -0.30 10.15 -3.99
CA VAL A 39 0.13 11.18 -4.96
C VAL A 39 -1.08 11.60 -5.76
N VAL A 40 -1.51 12.86 -5.61
CA VAL A 40 -2.55 13.49 -6.41
C VAL A 40 -1.89 14.25 -7.55
N LEU A 41 -2.13 13.80 -8.78
CA LEU A 41 -1.51 14.37 -9.96
C LEU A 41 -2.26 15.64 -10.37
N THR A 42 -1.56 16.77 -10.43
CA THR A 42 -2.13 18.07 -10.84
C THR A 42 -1.42 18.63 -12.06
N ASP A 43 -1.98 19.68 -12.67
CA ASP A 43 -1.36 20.31 -13.85
C ASP A 43 -0.09 21.12 -13.51
N ASP A 44 0.04 21.57 -12.25
CA ASP A 44 1.14 22.43 -11.80
C ASP A 44 2.20 21.63 -11.01
N GLN A 45 1.80 21.06 -9.88
CA GLN A 45 2.66 20.29 -8.98
C GLN A 45 1.85 19.19 -8.29
N ASP A 46 2.37 17.96 -8.33
CA ASP A 46 1.76 16.84 -7.64
C ASP A 46 1.76 17.05 -6.12
N ASP A 47 0.61 16.79 -5.49
CA ASP A 47 0.48 16.80 -4.03
C ASP A 47 0.72 15.40 -3.48
N VAL A 48 1.62 15.27 -2.52
CA VAL A 48 1.88 13.99 -1.84
C VAL A 48 1.39 14.06 -0.41
N PHE A 49 0.51 13.13 -0.05
CA PHE A 49 -0.04 12.95 1.28
C PHE A 49 0.48 11.66 1.90
N GLU A 50 1.05 11.75 3.09
CA GLU A 50 1.35 10.59 3.93
C GLU A 50 0.09 10.18 4.68
N ILE A 51 -0.34 8.93 4.49
CA ILE A 51 -1.57 8.39 5.05
C ILE A 51 -1.33 7.02 5.70
N GLU A 52 -2.20 6.62 6.62
CA GLU A 52 -2.35 5.21 7.01
C GLU A 52 -3.61 4.65 6.37
N LEU A 53 -3.55 3.37 5.96
CA LEU A 53 -4.67 2.67 5.34
C LEU A 53 -5.30 1.67 6.31
N PHE A 54 -6.62 1.53 6.24
CA PHE A 54 -7.40 0.63 7.07
C PHE A 54 -8.50 -0.06 6.26
N ASN A 55 -8.98 -1.18 6.79
CA ASN A 55 -10.20 -1.87 6.35
C ASN A 55 -10.34 -2.04 4.82
N PRO A 56 -9.35 -2.63 4.13
CA PRO A 56 -9.46 -2.82 2.70
C PRO A 56 -10.70 -3.68 2.36
N THR A 57 -11.45 -3.25 1.36
CA THR A 57 -12.56 -4.02 0.80
C THR A 57 -12.38 -4.13 -0.70
N TYR A 58 -12.25 -5.35 -1.21
CA TYR A 58 -12.18 -5.63 -2.63
C TYR A 58 -13.57 -5.95 -3.20
N ASN A 59 -13.96 -5.24 -4.26
CA ASN A 59 -15.13 -5.53 -5.07
C ASN A 59 -14.66 -6.05 -6.45
N GLU A 60 -14.86 -7.35 -6.70
CA GLU A 60 -14.45 -8.01 -7.93
C GLU A 60 -15.25 -7.54 -9.15
N ASP A 61 -16.55 -7.30 -9.00
CA ASP A 61 -17.43 -6.83 -10.09
C ASP A 61 -17.02 -5.45 -10.60
N GLU A 62 -16.59 -4.58 -9.69
CA GLU A 62 -16.09 -3.23 -10.00
C GLU A 62 -14.59 -3.20 -10.30
N ASN A 63 -13.89 -4.31 -10.10
CA ASN A 63 -12.43 -4.40 -10.11
C ASN A 63 -11.77 -3.27 -9.31
N ALA A 64 -12.26 -3.04 -8.08
CA ALA A 64 -11.91 -1.89 -7.26
C ALA A 64 -11.63 -2.29 -5.81
N ILE A 65 -10.59 -1.70 -5.21
CA ILE A 65 -10.32 -1.78 -3.78
C ILE A 65 -10.70 -0.44 -3.14
N ARG A 66 -11.33 -0.50 -1.97
CA ARG A 66 -11.61 0.66 -1.13
C ARG A 66 -10.87 0.52 0.19
N TYR A 67 -10.40 1.64 0.71
CA TYR A 67 -9.73 1.74 2.01
C TYR A 67 -10.36 2.87 2.81
N ASP A 68 -10.42 2.69 4.12
CA ASP A 68 -10.48 3.82 5.04
C ASP A 68 -9.05 4.36 5.21
N PHE A 69 -8.89 5.65 5.50
CA PHE A 69 -7.55 6.22 5.71
C PHE A 69 -7.54 7.37 6.72
N SER A 70 -6.38 7.60 7.32
CA SER A 70 -6.05 8.78 8.12
C SER A 70 -4.90 9.52 7.47
N VAL A 71 -4.88 10.86 7.56
CA VAL A 71 -3.73 11.66 7.12
C VAL A 71 -2.76 11.81 8.29
N LEU A 72 -1.50 11.45 8.07
CA LEU A 72 -0.46 11.41 9.10
C LEU A 72 0.23 12.77 9.33
N GLY A 73 0.10 13.71 8.40
CA GLY A 73 0.74 15.02 8.49
C GLY A 73 0.47 15.93 7.30
N ASN A 74 1.19 17.05 7.25
CA ASN A 74 0.99 18.09 6.24
C ASN A 74 1.46 17.60 4.86
N ALA A 75 0.62 17.72 3.83
CA ALA A 75 1.07 17.46 2.47
C ALA A 75 2.14 18.48 2.04
N THR A 76 2.94 18.10 1.04
CA THR A 76 4.11 18.89 0.61
C THR A 76 3.74 20.27 0.06
N SER A 77 2.50 20.45 -0.42
CA SER A 77 2.04 21.66 -1.12
C SER A 77 0.60 22.12 -0.79
N SER A 78 -0.26 21.26 -0.24
CA SER A 78 -1.63 21.61 0.21
C SER A 78 -1.90 21.10 1.63
N PRO A 79 -2.47 21.88 2.55
CA PRO A 79 -2.80 21.40 3.90
C PRO A 79 -3.96 20.39 3.90
N ASP A 80 -4.84 20.45 2.89
CA ASP A 80 -6.07 19.66 2.83
C ASP A 80 -6.11 18.79 1.57
N LEU A 81 -6.68 17.58 1.71
CA LEU A 81 -7.01 16.73 0.58
C LEU A 81 -8.10 17.40 -0.28
N PRO A 82 -7.93 17.43 -1.61
CA PRO A 82 -8.97 17.96 -2.47
C PRO A 82 -10.21 17.06 -2.41
N PRO A 83 -11.42 17.63 -2.55
CA PRO A 83 -12.67 16.87 -2.48
C PRO A 83 -12.81 15.81 -3.58
N ASN A 84 -12.02 15.92 -4.65
CA ASN A 84 -11.86 14.91 -5.70
C ASN A 84 -10.37 14.75 -6.00
N LEU A 85 -9.87 13.52 -5.94
CA LEU A 85 -8.46 13.21 -6.17
C LEU A 85 -8.08 13.18 -7.66
N GLY A 86 -9.05 13.17 -8.58
CA GLY A 86 -8.78 13.12 -10.01
C GLY A 86 -7.93 11.91 -10.39
N LYS A 87 -6.78 12.14 -11.02
CA LYS A 87 -5.77 11.11 -11.28
C LYS A 87 -4.85 11.01 -10.08
N SER A 88 -4.68 9.81 -9.54
CA SER A 88 -3.82 9.58 -8.38
C SER A 88 -3.05 8.28 -8.48
N VAL A 89 -1.97 8.20 -7.71
CA VAL A 89 -1.18 6.99 -7.50
C VAL A 89 -1.11 6.73 -6.00
N LEU A 90 -1.39 5.50 -5.60
CA LEU A 90 -1.23 5.04 -4.21
C LEU A 90 -0.02 4.12 -4.13
N ILE A 91 0.93 4.47 -3.27
CA ILE A 91 2.13 3.69 -2.99
C ILE A 91 2.04 3.24 -1.54
N ILE A 92 1.93 1.94 -1.32
CA ILE A 92 1.82 1.36 0.03
C ILE A 92 3.21 0.92 0.47
N ASP A 93 3.66 1.37 1.63
CA ASP A 93 4.91 0.91 2.22
C ASP A 93 4.67 -0.49 2.81
N SER A 94 5.09 -1.52 2.07
CA SER A 94 5.08 -2.88 2.57
C SER A 94 6.39 -3.15 3.30
N SER A 95 6.35 -3.27 4.63
CA SER A 95 7.53 -3.75 5.34
C SER A 95 7.85 -5.18 4.89
N GLU A 96 9.00 -5.40 4.25
CA GLU A 96 9.44 -6.70 3.72
C GLU A 96 9.52 -7.81 4.79
N SER A 97 9.42 -7.48 6.08
CA SER A 97 9.63 -8.37 7.21
C SER A 97 8.40 -9.19 7.66
N LYS A 98 7.19 -8.89 7.17
CA LYS A 98 5.94 -9.29 7.86
C LYS A 98 5.03 -10.27 7.13
N TRP A 99 5.39 -10.69 5.92
CA TRP A 99 4.59 -11.63 5.15
C TRP A 99 5.13 -13.05 5.36
N PRO A 100 4.31 -14.04 5.78
CA PRO A 100 4.77 -15.41 5.90
C PRO A 100 5.00 -15.98 4.50
N LEU A 101 6.19 -15.79 3.96
CA LEU A 101 6.71 -16.62 2.88
C LEU A 101 6.90 -18.02 3.47
N GLN A 102 5.84 -18.82 3.53
CA GLN A 102 5.96 -20.24 3.83
C GLN A 102 6.65 -20.92 2.65
N TYR A 103 7.95 -21.09 2.80
CA TYR A 103 8.75 -21.93 1.92
C TYR A 103 8.45 -23.39 2.28
N SER A 104 7.57 -24.06 1.54
CA SER A 104 7.54 -25.54 1.51
C SER A 104 8.52 -26.00 0.43
N GLY A 105 9.78 -26.19 0.82
CA GLY A 105 10.75 -26.90 -0.01
C GLY A 105 10.68 -28.39 0.28
N ASP A 106 10.36 -29.18 -0.74
CA ASP A 106 10.71 -30.60 -0.82
C ASP A 106 12.20 -30.78 -1.15
#